data_AF-A0A0F8XY80-F1
#
_entry.id   AF-A0A0F8XY80-F1
#
_cell.length_a   1.000
_cell.length_b   1.000
_cell.length_c   1.000
_cell.angle_alpha   90.00
_cell.angle_beta   90.00
_cell.angle_gamma   90.00
#
_symmetry.space_group_name_H-M   'P 1'
#
loop_
_entity.id
_entity.type
_entity.pdbx_description
1 polymer ?
#
loop_
_entity_poly.entity_id
_entity_poly.type
_entity_poly.pdbx_seq_one_letter_code
_entity_poly.pdbx_strand_id
1 'polypeptide(L)' 'MREIDEWVVIEQPCGCCAVQNKDGKVWGYPMVRGAAEAVVDFANQVER' A
#
# COMPACT_ATOMS: atom_id res chain seq x y z
N MET A 1 -17.75 -4.75 8.62
CA MET A 1 -16.35 -4.37 8.28
C MET A 1 -16.22 -4.60 6.78
N ARG A 2 -15.84 -3.58 6.01
CA ARG A 2 -15.59 -3.78 4.56
C ARG A 2 -14.33 -4.62 4.44
N GLU A 3 -14.44 -5.79 3.80
CA GLU A 3 -13.31 -6.59 3.38
C GLU A 3 -12.43 -5.70 2.51
N ILE A 4 -11.17 -5.53 2.90
CA ILE A 4 -10.19 -4.80 2.11
C ILE A 4 -9.70 -5.82 1.07
N ASP A 5 -10.26 -5.82 -0.13
CA ASP A 5 -9.73 -6.59 -1.27
C ASP A 5 -8.64 -5.81 -2.04
N GLU A 6 -8.34 -4.58 -1.62
CA GLU A 6 -7.45 -3.66 -2.33
C GLU A 6 -6.15 -3.42 -1.55
N TRP A 7 -5.04 -3.22 -2.26
CA TRP A 7 -3.81 -2.67 -1.69
C TRP A 7 -4.08 -1.28 -1.11
N VAL A 8 -3.50 -0.98 0.05
CA VAL A 8 -3.66 0.31 0.74
C VAL A 8 -2.32 0.89 1.16
N VAL A 9 -2.25 2.22 1.23
CA VAL A 9 -1.09 2.91 1.81
C VAL A 9 -1.13 2.76 3.33
N ILE A 10 0.01 2.36 3.91
CA ILE A 10 0.23 2.36 5.36
C ILE A 10 1.32 3.38 5.71
N GLU A 11 1.03 4.25 6.67
CA GLU A 11 1.97 5.27 7.16
C GLU A 11 2.55 4.82 8.50
N GLN A 12 3.88 4.86 8.62
CA GLN A 12 4.59 4.52 9.85
C GLN A 12 4.84 5.79 10.69
N PRO A 13 5.03 5.67 12.02
CA PRO A 13 5.28 6.81 12.90
C PRO A 13 6.50 7.68 12.51
N CYS A 14 7.44 7.12 11.75
CA CYS A 14 8.59 7.83 11.21
C CYS A 14 8.27 8.74 10.00
N GLY A 15 7.02 8.80 9.55
CA GLY A 15 6.57 9.57 8.37
C GLY A 15 6.84 8.88 7.03
N CYS A 16 7.39 7.66 7.05
CA CYS A 16 7.57 6.84 5.85
C CYS A 16 6.32 6.02 5.57
N CYS A 17 6.08 5.75 4.29
CA CYS A 17 4.95 4.97 3.80
C CYS A 17 5.41 3.61 3.25
N ALA A 18 4.47 2.69 3.16
CA ALA A 18 4.54 1.44 2.42
C ALA A 18 3.14 1.12 1.86
N VAL A 19 3.01 0.03 1.12
CA VAL A 19 1.70 -0.50 0.73
C VAL A 19 1.48 -1.87 1.33
N GLN A 20 0.26 -2.18 1.75
CA GLN A 20 -0.11 -3.47 2.33
C GLN A 20 -1.38 -4.02 1.68
N ASN A 21 -1.41 -5.33 1.44
CA ASN A 21 -2.61 -6.04 0.99
C ASN A 21 -3.33 -6.78 2.16
N LYS A 22 -4.46 -7.42 1.87
CA LYS A 22 -5.28 -8.15 2.84
C LYS A 22 -4.60 -9.33 3.53
N ASP A 23 -3.62 -9.93 2.86
CA ASP A 23 -2.83 -11.04 3.40
C ASP A 23 -1.70 -10.55 4.31
N GLY A 24 -1.60 -9.23 4.52
CA GLY A 24 -0.56 -8.60 5.33
C GLY A 24 0.78 -8.43 4.60
N LYS A 25 0.85 -8.72 3.29
CA LYS A 25 2.05 -8.53 2.47
C LYS A 25 2.34 -7.05 2.31
N VAL A 26 3.60 -6.65 2.54
CA VAL A 26 4.02 -5.24 2.48
C VAL A 26 5.02 -5.02 1.36
N TRP A 27 4.85 -3.95 0.57
CA TRP A 27 5.81 -3.51 -0.46
C TRP A 27 6.31 -2.09 -0.24
N GLY A 28 7.53 -1.85 -0.72
CA GLY A 28 8.08 -0.51 -0.94
C GLY A 28 8.42 0.28 0.31
N TYR A 29 8.53 -0.33 1.49
CA TYR A 29 9.06 0.40 2.65
C TYR A 29 10.59 0.59 2.54
N PRO A 30 11.16 1.78 2.78
CA PRO A 30 10.48 3.07 3.02
C PRO A 30 10.21 3.84 1.71
N MET A 31 9.02 4.45 1.61
CA MET A 31 8.61 5.33 0.50
C MET A 31 8.07 6.67 1.02
N VAL A 32 8.14 7.70 0.18
CA VAL A 32 7.32 8.91 0.36
C VAL A 32 5.88 8.62 -0.04
N ARG A 33 4.91 9.37 0.52
CA ARG A 33 3.48 9.14 0.29
C ARG A 33 3.08 9.05 -1.19
N GLY A 34 3.56 9.97 -2.03
CA GLY A 34 3.23 9.96 -3.45
C GLY A 34 3.73 8.71 -4.20
N ALA A 35 4.86 8.13 -3.76
CA ALA A 35 5.34 6.87 -4.32
C ALA A 35 4.46 5.69 -3.86
N ALA A 36 4.03 5.68 -2.59
CA ALA A 36 3.12 4.65 -2.08
C ALA A 36 1.75 4.70 -2.76
N GLU A 37 1.20 5.89 -3.01
CA GLU A 37 -0.06 6.07 -3.75
C GLU A 37 0.05 5.51 -5.19
N ALA A 38 1.13 5.82 -5.90
CA ALA A 38 1.36 5.27 -7.25
C ALA A 38 1.53 3.73 -7.24
N VAL A 39 2.16 3.17 -6.21
CA VAL A 39 2.31 1.71 -6.06
C VAL A 39 0.97 1.05 -5.76
N VAL A 40 0.10 1.66 -4.95
CA VAL A 40 -1.27 1.16 -4.73
C VAL A 40 -2.05 1.10 -6.03
N ASP A 41 -2.04 2.18 -6.82
CA ASP A 41 -2.75 2.22 -8.11
C ASP A 41 -2.24 1.13 -9.06
N PHE A 42 -0.92 0.97 -9.14
CA PHE A 42 -0.30 -0.10 -9.93
C PHE A 42 -0.68 -1.49 -9.43
N ALA A 43 -0.58 -1.74 -8.12
CA ALA A 43 -0.86 -3.04 -7.51
C ALA A 43 -2.32 -3.46 -7.71
N ASN A 44 -3.25 -2.53 -7.51
CA ASN A 44 -4.68 -2.75 -7.76
C ASN A 44 -5.03 -2.91 -9.24
N GLN A 45 -4.18 -2.40 -10.16
CA GLN A 45 -4.35 -2.63 -11.60
C GLN A 45 -3.87 -4.03 -12.02
N VAL A 46 -2.76 -4.52 -11.48
CA VAL A 46 -2.16 -5.80 -11.91
C VAL A 46 -2.74 -7.03 -11.21
N GLU A 47 -3.27 -6.88 -10.00
CA GLU A 47 -3.91 -7.98 -9.25
C GLU A 47 -5.43 -8.02 -9.42
N ARG A 48 -5.95 -7.35 -10.45
CA ARG A 48 -7.38 -7.23 -10.76
C ARG A 48 -7.94 -8.40 -11.57
#